data_AF-A0A1P8WA11-F1
#
_entry.id   AF-A0A1P8WA11-F1
#
_cell.length_a   1.000
_cell.length_b   1.000
_cell.length_c   1.000
_cell.angle_alpha   90.00
_cell.angle_beta   90.00
_cell.angle_gamma   90.00
#
_symmetry.space_group_name_H-M   'P 1'
#
loop_
_entity.id
_entity.type
_entity.pdbx_description
1 polymer ?
#
loop_
_entity_poly.entity_id
_entity_poly.type
_entity_poly.pdbx_seq_one_letter_code
_entity_poly.pdbx_strand_id
1 'polypeptide(L)' 'MEQQLTAPVGSPDFVERRSASSGSAPSGERRQFRDGNRSLRPEVAEFADAVDHYKISNRRRFITFEELYDVMASLGYHR' A
#
# COMPACT_ATOMS: atom_id res chain seq x y z
N MET A 1 25.74 -39.77 45.26
CA MET A 1 25.87 -38.99 44.01
C MET A 1 24.50 -38.88 43.40
N GLU A 2 23.76 -37.81 43.67
CA GLU A 2 22.58 -37.44 42.87
C GLU A 2 22.59 -35.92 42.73
N GLN A 3 22.94 -35.43 41.54
CA GLN A 3 22.86 -34.02 41.19
C GLN A 3 21.61 -33.78 40.34
N GLN A 4 20.62 -33.23 41.02
CA GLN A 4 19.63 -32.23 40.65
C GLN A 4 19.47 -31.85 39.16
N LEU A 5 18.24 -31.98 38.67
CA LEU A 5 17.75 -31.58 37.36
C LEU A 5 16.82 -30.35 37.50
N THR A 6 17.19 -29.18 36.97
CA THR A 6 16.30 -28.04 36.69
C THR A 6 17.10 -27.00 35.89
N ALA A 7 16.69 -26.42 34.77
CA ALA A 7 15.36 -25.97 34.31
C ALA A 7 15.11 -26.32 32.81
N PRO A 8 13.96 -25.96 32.20
CA PRO A 8 13.88 -24.61 31.62
C PRO A 8 12.48 -23.95 31.57
N VAL A 9 12.55 -22.62 31.36
CA VAL A 9 11.64 -21.73 30.62
C VAL A 9 10.28 -21.38 31.24
N GLY A 10 10.18 -20.14 31.74
CA GLY A 10 8.91 -19.50 32.05
C GLY A 10 8.03 -19.40 30.80
N SER A 11 6.78 -19.84 30.94
CA SER A 11 5.77 -19.71 29.89
C SER A 11 5.39 -18.23 29.71
N PRO A 12 5.24 -17.71 28.48
CA PRO A 12 4.69 -16.38 28.28
C PRO A 12 3.22 -16.42 28.72
N ASP A 13 2.86 -15.60 29.70
CA ASP A 13 1.48 -15.47 30.18
C ASP A 13 0.52 -15.24 29.00
N PHE A 14 -0.53 -16.05 28.93
CA PHE A 14 -1.57 -15.94 27.91
C PHE A 14 -2.38 -14.66 28.16
N VAL A 15 -2.25 -13.69 27.26
CA VAL A 15 -3.01 -12.42 27.33
C VAL A 15 -4.29 -12.53 26.49
N GLU A 16 -5.45 -12.60 27.15
CA GLU A 16 -6.78 -12.57 26.52
C GLU A 16 -7.04 -11.16 25.94
N ARG A 17 -6.78 -10.97 24.64
CA ARG A 17 -6.89 -9.67 23.96
C ARG A 17 -8.32 -9.11 23.85
N ARG A 18 -9.34 -9.93 24.10
CA ARG A 18 -10.76 -9.57 23.90
C ARG A 18 -11.34 -8.67 24.98
N SER A 19 -10.68 -8.56 26.14
CA SER A 19 -11.07 -7.69 27.24
C SER A 19 -10.40 -6.31 27.19
N ALA A 20 -9.57 -6.04 26.18
CA ALA A 20 -9.03 -4.71 25.96
C ALA A 20 -10.19 -3.76 25.64
N SER A 21 -10.54 -2.95 26.65
CA SER A 21 -11.52 -1.88 26.61
C SER A 21 -11.48 -1.12 25.29
N SER A 22 -12.65 -0.72 24.82
CA SER A 22 -12.96 0.12 23.66
C SER A 22 -12.15 1.44 23.63
N GLY A 23 -10.85 1.33 23.40
CA GLY A 23 -9.94 2.43 23.18
C GLY A 23 -10.08 2.86 21.73
N SER A 24 -10.68 4.04 21.56
CA SER A 24 -10.78 4.83 20.33
C SER A 24 -9.92 4.30 19.19
N ALA A 25 -10.55 3.74 18.16
CA ALA A 25 -9.86 3.45 16.90
C ALA A 25 -9.16 4.74 16.46
N PRO A 26 -7.86 4.71 16.09
CA PRO A 26 -7.24 5.87 15.50
C PRO A 26 -8.00 6.20 14.22
N SER A 27 -8.69 7.34 14.21
CA SER A 27 -9.27 7.95 13.01
C SER A 27 -8.13 8.57 12.17
N GLY A 28 -7.12 7.74 11.88
CA GLY A 28 -6.01 8.03 11.00
C GLY A 28 -6.28 7.35 9.69
N GLU A 29 -6.18 8.10 8.59
CA GLU A 29 -6.38 7.57 7.25
C GLU A 29 -5.48 6.34 7.02
N ARG A 30 -6.12 5.15 6.92
CA ARG A 30 -5.48 3.85 6.72
C ARG A 30 -4.99 3.67 5.28
N ARG A 31 -4.33 4.67 4.70
CA ARG A 31 -3.66 4.53 3.42
C ARG A 31 -2.18 4.26 3.66
N GLN A 32 -1.87 2.98 3.90
CA GLN A 32 -0.49 2.49 3.98
C GLN A 32 0.28 2.58 2.65
N PHE A 33 -0.36 3.05 1.58
CA PHE A 33 0.22 3.16 0.24
C PHE A 33 0.10 4.56 -0.33
N ARG A 34 0.12 5.59 0.51
CA ARG A 34 -0.09 6.97 0.04
C ARG A 34 1.04 7.46 -0.88
N ASP A 35 2.25 6.91 -0.74
CA ASP A 35 3.45 7.45 -1.39
C ASP A 35 4.32 6.36 -2.05
N GLY A 36 3.70 5.40 -2.74
CA GLY A 36 4.41 4.37 -3.50
C GLY A 36 5.04 4.94 -4.79
N ASN A 37 6.13 5.70 -4.64
CA ASN A 37 7.01 6.16 -5.73
C ASN A 37 6.30 7.01 -6.81
N ARG A 38 5.74 8.16 -6.39
CA ARG A 38 5.46 9.23 -7.36
C ARG A 38 6.82 9.67 -7.91
N SER A 39 7.01 9.46 -9.21
CA SER A 39 8.32 9.58 -9.85
C SER A 39 8.98 10.93 -9.53
N LEU A 40 10.30 10.93 -9.30
CA LEU A 40 11.10 12.15 -9.00
C LEU A 40 10.98 13.24 -10.07
N ARG A 41 10.53 12.86 -11.27
CA ARG A 41 10.31 13.75 -12.41
C ARG A 41 8.84 14.17 -12.48
N PRO A 42 8.53 15.49 -12.48
CA PRO A 42 7.16 15.98 -12.53
C PRO A 42 6.42 15.52 -13.78
N GLU A 43 7.13 15.38 -14.91
CA GLU A 43 6.58 14.91 -16.18
C GLU A 43 5.99 13.49 -16.07
N VAL A 44 6.64 12.63 -15.29
CA VAL A 44 6.23 11.24 -15.10
C VAL A 44 5.06 11.16 -14.11
N ALA A 45 5.00 12.06 -13.13
CA ALA A 45 3.87 12.16 -12.22
C ALA A 45 2.58 12.60 -12.95
N GLU A 46 2.70 13.59 -13.83
CA GLU A 46 1.60 14.04 -14.69
C GLU A 46 1.10 12.92 -15.62
N PHE A 47 2.02 12.17 -16.23
CA PHE A 47 1.68 11.01 -17.05
C PHE A 47 0.94 9.93 -16.24
N ALA A 48 1.41 9.61 -15.03
CA ALA A 48 0.77 8.64 -14.17
C ALA A 48 -0.67 9.06 -13.79
N ASP A 49 -0.85 10.34 -13.44
CA ASP A 49 -2.16 10.89 -13.12
C ASP A 49 -3.12 10.82 -14.33
N ALA A 50 -2.64 11.17 -15.53
CA ALA A 50 -3.42 11.07 -16.77
C ALA A 50 -3.84 9.63 -17.09
N VAL A 51 -2.93 8.66 -16.93
CA VAL A 51 -3.22 7.23 -17.12
C VAL A 51 -4.26 6.74 -16.12
N ASP A 52 -4.18 7.16 -14.86
CA ASP A 52 -5.17 6.77 -13.85
C ASP A 52 -6.54 7.39 -14.12
N HIS A 53 -6.60 8.64 -14.58
CA HIS A 53 -7.84 9.27 -15.06
C HIS A 53 -8.45 8.49 -16.23
N TYR A 54 -7.62 8.07 -17.19
CA TYR A 54 -8.07 7.26 -18.34
C TYR A 54 -8.65 5.89 -17.90
N LYS A 55 -8.01 5.22 -16.95
CA LYS A 55 -8.53 3.94 -16.40
C LYS A 55 -9.90 4.10 -15.76
N ILE A 56 -10.10 5.19 -15.01
CA ILE A 56 -11.37 5.48 -14.32
C ILE A 56 -12.48 5.80 -15.34
N SER A 57 -12.19 6.66 -16.33
CA SER A 57 -13.18 7.05 -17.35
C SER A 57 -13.61 5.87 -18.21
N ASN A 58 -12.65 5.01 -18.60
CA ASN A 58 -12.91 3.84 -19.44
C ASN A 58 -13.38 2.60 -18.64
N ARG A 59 -13.46 2.71 -17.30
CA ARG A 59 -13.84 1.64 -16.35
C ARG A 59 -13.08 0.33 -16.56
N ARG A 60 -11.79 0.42 -16.92
CA ARG A 60 -10.93 -0.73 -17.18
C ARG A 60 -9.85 -0.86 -16.13
N ARG A 61 -9.57 -2.11 -15.74
CA ARG A 61 -8.50 -2.45 -14.80
C ARG A 61 -7.11 -2.48 -15.47
N PHE A 62 -7.07 -2.69 -16.78
CA PHE A 62 -5.85 -2.76 -17.59
C PHE A 62 -6.03 -1.92 -18.86
N ILE A 63 -4.98 -1.18 -19.22
CA ILE A 63 -4.89 -0.33 -20.42
C ILE A 63 -4.10 -1.06 -21.51
N THR A 64 -4.48 -0.94 -22.78
CA THR A 64 -3.69 -1.47 -23.90
C THR A 64 -2.54 -0.52 -24.25
N PHE A 65 -1.59 -0.99 -25.06
CA PHE A 65 -0.48 -0.13 -25.52
C PHE A 65 -0.95 1.02 -26.43
N GLU A 66 -2.00 0.80 -27.21
CA GLU A 66 -2.60 1.84 -28.06
C GLU A 66 -3.24 2.93 -27.21
N GLU A 67 -4.01 2.55 -26.19
CA GLU A 67 -4.63 3.50 -25.27
C GLU A 67 -3.58 4.28 -24.46
N LEU A 68 -2.46 3.63 -24.11
CA LEU A 68 -1.34 4.29 -23.43
C LEU A 68 -0.66 5.32 -24.36
N TYR A 69 -0.56 5.02 -25.66
CA TYR A 69 -0.10 5.97 -26.66
C TYR A 69 -1.06 7.16 -26.79
N ASP A 70 -2.37 6.93 -26.81
CA ASP A 70 -3.37 8.00 -26.87
C ASP A 70 -3.27 8.95 -25.66
N VAL A 71 -3.05 8.40 -24.46
CA VAL A 71 -2.81 9.21 -23.26
C VAL A 71 -1.52 10.03 -23.40
N MET A 72 -0.43 9.42 -23.89
CA MET A 72 0.84 10.10 -24.12
C MET A 72 0.72 11.22 -25.17
N ALA A 73 -0.02 10.97 -26.25
CA ALA A 73 -0.35 11.93 -27.29
C ALA A 73 -1.21 13.08 -26.75
N SER A 74 -2.18 12.80 -25.87
CA SER A 74 -3.04 13.83 -25.27
C SER A 74 -2.28 14.83 -24.40
N LEU A 75 -1.17 14.40 -23.81
CA LEU A 75 -0.26 15.22 -23.01
C LEU A 75 0.73 16.03 -23.88
N GLY A 76 0.66 15.90 -25.22
CA GLY A 76 1.54 16.62 -26.13
C GLY A 76 2.95 16.05 -26.21
N TYR A 77 3.20 14.86 -25.65
CA TYR A 77 4.45 14.13 -25.88
C TYR A 77 4.44 13.53 -27.28
N HIS A 78 4.78 14.36 -28.26
CA HIS A 78 5.05 13.93 -29.62
C HIS A 78 6.55 14.06 -29.88
N ARG A 79 7.16 13.00 -30.40
CA ARG A 79 8.56 13.03 -30.84
C ARG A 79 8.64 13.48 -32.29
#